data_AF-A0A7V9KP53-F1
#
_entry.id   AF-A0A7V9KP53-F1
#
_cell.length_a   1.000
_cell.length_b   1.000
_cell.length_c   1.000
_cell.angle_alpha   90.00
_cell.angle_beta   90.00
_cell.angle_gamma   90.00
#
_symmetry.space_group_name_H-M   'P 1'
#
loop_
_entity.id
_entity.type
_entity.pdbx_description
1 polymer ?
#
loop_
_entity_poly.entity_id
_entity_poly.type
_entity_poly.pdbx_seq_one_letter_code
_entity_poly.pdbx_strand_id
1 'polypeptide(L)'
;MYLDVAIEVAPCAEARLGDEKSKDKVQSTDNCMVTFNIAGFLADFTNGRSEISVNSAPTTVGEALHELWELHIGLRDRVVNEQGHLRTHVNIFVDGENIRRKELLDTRLSGKTEITILPSVSGGNHS
;
A
#
# COMPACT_ATOMS: atom_id res chain seq x y z
N MET A 1 -5.14 -8.76 -49.89
CA MET A 1 -6.34 -8.34 -49.13
C MET A 1 -5.91 -8.07 -47.70
N TYR A 2 -5.94 -6.79 -47.33
CA TYR A 2 -5.85 -6.17 -46.00
C TYR A 2 -4.69 -6.50 -45.03
N LEU A 3 -3.67 -5.63 -45.15
CA LEU A 3 -3.01 -4.78 -44.14
C LEU A 3 -2.37 -5.40 -42.88
N ASP A 4 -1.04 -5.29 -42.85
CA ASP A 4 -0.18 -5.12 -41.68
C ASP A 4 -0.81 -4.28 -40.57
N VAL A 5 -0.78 -4.82 -39.35
CA VAL A 5 -0.81 -4.03 -38.12
C VAL A 5 0.37 -4.48 -37.27
N ALA A 6 1.49 -3.79 -37.47
CA ALA A 6 2.55 -3.68 -36.48
C ALA A 6 1.98 -2.83 -35.31
N ILE A 7 1.93 -3.41 -34.12
CA ILE A 7 1.76 -2.65 -32.89
C ILE A 7 3.15 -2.51 -32.27
N GLU A 8 3.88 -1.49 -32.74
CA GLU A 8 4.96 -0.90 -31.96
C GLU A 8 4.31 -0.13 -30.80
N VAL A 9 4.36 -0.70 -29.60
CA VAL A 9 4.19 0.05 -28.36
C VAL A 9 5.59 0.44 -27.88
N ALA A 10 5.92 1.72 -28.09
CA ALA A 10 7.17 2.31 -27.68
C ALA A 10 7.42 2.19 -26.15
N PRO A 11 8.67 1.99 -25.72
CA PRO A 11 9.08 2.19 -24.34
C PRO A 11 9.39 3.69 -24.12
N CYS A 12 8.78 4.31 -23.11
CA CYS A 12 9.11 5.64 -22.62
C CYS A 12 8.51 5.75 -21.21
N ALA A 13 9.23 6.06 -20.13
CA ALA A 13 10.43 6.87 -20.03
C ALA A 13 11.31 6.44 -18.85
N GLU A 14 12.62 6.48 -19.08
CA GLU A 14 13.63 6.55 -18.03
C GLU A 14 13.49 7.88 -17.27
N ALA A 15 13.37 7.80 -15.96
CA ALA A 15 13.75 8.90 -15.07
C ALA A 15 15.02 8.47 -14.32
N ARG A 16 16.17 8.77 -14.93
CA ARG A 16 17.44 8.87 -14.20
C ARG A 16 17.36 10.11 -13.31
N LEU A 17 17.09 9.92 -12.02
CA LEU A 17 17.65 10.81 -11.01
C LEU A 17 18.67 10.00 -10.22
N GLY A 18 19.94 10.26 -10.49
CA GLY A 18 21.00 9.89 -9.57
C GLY A 18 21.00 10.90 -8.43
N ASP A 19 20.85 10.41 -7.21
CA ASP A 19 21.41 11.06 -6.03
C ASP A 19 22.16 10.00 -5.23
N GLU A 20 23.47 9.98 -5.48
CA GLU A 20 24.43 9.43 -4.57
C GLU A 20 24.44 10.30 -3.30
N LYS A 21 23.91 9.76 -2.19
CA LYS A 21 24.29 10.23 -0.85
C LYS A 21 24.68 9.08 0.05
N SER A 22 25.99 8.85 -0.01
CA SER A 22 26.84 8.42 1.08
C SER A 22 26.39 8.93 2.46
N LYS A 23 26.47 8.01 3.42
CA LYS A 23 26.87 8.15 4.84
C LYS A 23 25.80 8.45 5.89
N ASP A 24 25.71 7.46 6.77
CA ASP A 24 25.67 7.60 8.23
C ASP A 24 24.57 8.49 8.79
N LYS A 25 23.50 7.86 9.26
CA LYS A 25 23.03 8.18 10.61
C LYS A 25 22.17 7.07 11.17
N VAL A 26 22.77 6.41 12.16
CA VAL A 26 22.13 5.72 13.27
C VAL A 26 21.20 4.58 12.84
N GLN A 27 21.64 3.35 13.09
CA GLN A 27 20.73 2.32 13.60
C GLN A 27 20.14 2.85 14.92
N SER A 28 19.27 3.86 14.85
CA SER A 28 18.31 4.04 15.90
C SER A 28 17.41 2.85 15.72
N THR A 29 17.49 1.94 16.67
CA THR A 29 16.48 0.94 16.94
C THR A 29 15.18 1.65 17.30
N ASP A 30 14.62 2.45 16.39
CA ASP A 30 13.25 2.87 16.45
C ASP A 30 12.50 1.67 15.95
N ASN A 31 11.94 0.91 16.89
CA ASN A 31 11.09 -0.25 16.65
C ASN A 31 9.82 0.22 15.93
N CYS A 32 9.97 0.55 14.65
CA CYS A 32 8.96 1.03 13.74
C CYS A 32 8.12 -0.20 13.39
N MET A 33 7.00 -0.30 14.09
CA MET A 33 6.10 -1.43 13.97
C MET A 33 4.87 -0.90 13.27
N VAL A 34 4.62 -1.41 12.06
CA VAL A 34 3.41 -1.09 11.31
C VAL A 34 2.44 -2.24 11.47
N THR A 35 1.26 -1.96 12.00
CA THR A 35 0.20 -2.96 12.16
C THR A 35 -0.86 -2.71 11.11
N PHE A 36 -1.07 -3.67 10.22
CA PHE A 36 -2.13 -3.65 9.23
C PHE A 36 -3.36 -4.38 9.77
N ASN A 37 -4.48 -3.68 9.86
CA ASN A 37 -5.77 -4.27 10.19
C ASN A 37 -6.61 -4.42 8.91
N ILE A 38 -6.95 -5.65 8.56
CA ILE A 38 -7.67 -5.99 7.33
C ILE A 38 -9.07 -6.47 7.71
N ALA A 39 -10.09 -5.71 7.32
CA ALA A 39 -11.47 -6.02 7.68
C ALA A 39 -12.27 -6.71 6.57
N GLY A 40 -13.31 -7.43 6.99
CA GLY A 40 -14.29 -8.05 6.10
C GLY A 40 -13.68 -9.14 5.22
N PHE A 41 -14.16 -9.23 3.99
CA PHE A 41 -13.72 -10.27 3.03
C PHE A 41 -12.26 -10.11 2.59
N LEU A 42 -11.61 -8.98 2.88
CA LEU A 42 -10.20 -8.76 2.54
C LEU A 42 -9.27 -9.64 3.37
N ALA A 43 -9.67 -10.05 4.59
CA ALA A 43 -8.88 -10.92 5.45
C ALA A 43 -8.69 -12.33 4.90
N ASP A 44 -9.55 -12.77 3.97
CA ASP A 44 -9.40 -14.05 3.27
C ASP A 44 -8.12 -14.08 2.42
N PHE A 45 -7.71 -12.92 1.88
CA PHE A 45 -6.52 -12.73 1.06
C PHE A 45 -5.23 -12.64 1.86
N THR A 46 -5.33 -12.54 3.18
CA THR A 46 -4.21 -12.54 4.13
C THR A 46 -4.13 -13.85 4.91
N ASN A 47 -4.54 -14.95 4.29
CA ASN A 47 -4.54 -16.29 4.88
C ASN A 47 -5.44 -16.37 6.14
N GLY A 48 -6.54 -15.60 6.15
CA GLY A 48 -7.46 -15.47 7.27
C GLY A 48 -6.97 -14.55 8.41
N ARG A 49 -5.88 -13.81 8.20
CA ARG A 49 -5.33 -12.92 9.23
C ARG A 49 -5.87 -11.50 9.07
N SER A 50 -6.69 -11.09 10.02
CA SER A 50 -7.20 -9.71 10.09
C SER A 50 -6.18 -8.72 10.63
N GLU A 51 -5.07 -9.19 11.20
CA GLU A 51 -3.98 -8.36 11.72
C GLU A 51 -2.65 -8.89 11.21
N ILE A 52 -1.85 -8.01 10.62
CA ILE A 52 -0.48 -8.30 10.17
C ILE A 52 0.43 -7.22 10.74
N SER A 53 1.37 -7.62 11.58
CA SER A 53 2.42 -6.70 12.04
C SER A 53 3.68 -6.90 11.23
N VAL A 54 4.22 -5.79 10.72
CA VAL A 54 5.48 -5.74 9.97
C VAL A 54 6.45 -4.86 10.74
N ASN A 55 7.65 -5.37 10.98
CA ASN A 55 8.72 -4.61 11.61
C ASN A 55 9.56 -3.98 10.51
N SER A 56 9.06 -2.87 10.00
CA SER A 56 9.69 -2.10 8.94
C SER A 56 9.55 -0.62 9.23
N ALA A 57 10.47 0.17 8.67
CA ALA A 57 10.49 1.62 8.84
C ALA A 57 10.12 2.35 7.53
N PRO A 58 8.88 2.18 7.01
CA PRO A 58 8.45 2.90 5.82
C PRO A 58 8.29 4.39 6.11
N THR A 59 8.63 5.23 5.14
CA THR A 59 8.50 6.68 5.28
C THR A 59 7.06 7.14 5.02
N THR A 60 6.34 6.41 4.16
CA THR A 60 4.98 6.73 3.71
C THR A 60 4.06 5.52 3.73
N VAL A 61 2.75 5.77 3.68
CA VAL A 61 1.73 4.73 3.55
C VAL A 61 1.94 3.87 2.31
N GLY A 62 2.35 4.48 1.20
CA GLY A 62 2.65 3.77 -0.04
C GLY A 62 3.76 2.74 0.14
N GLU A 63 4.85 3.10 0.82
CA GLU A 63 5.93 2.16 1.14
C GLU A 63 5.47 1.05 2.08
N ALA A 64 4.71 1.40 3.13
CA ALA A 64 4.20 0.41 4.08
C ALA A 64 3.29 -0.62 3.38
N LEU A 65 2.36 -0.12 2.55
CA LEU A 65 1.49 -0.99 1.77
C LEU A 65 2.29 -1.80 0.74
N HIS A 66 3.42 -1.29 0.21
CA HIS A 66 4.31 -2.05 -0.66
C HIS A 66 4.80 -3.34 -0.03
N GLU A 67 5.32 -3.26 1.18
CA GLU A 67 5.75 -4.45 1.90
C GLU A 67 4.57 -5.41 2.16
N LEU A 68 3.39 -4.88 2.47
CA LEU A 68 2.19 -5.71 2.60
C LEU A 68 1.82 -6.41 1.29
N TRP A 69 1.96 -5.75 0.14
CA TRP A 69 1.69 -6.35 -1.17
C TRP A 69 2.69 -7.45 -1.52
N GLU A 70 3.96 -7.30 -1.13
CA GLU A 70 4.99 -8.34 -1.35
C GLU A 70 4.68 -9.62 -0.57
N LEU A 71 4.11 -9.48 0.64
CA LEU A 71 3.64 -10.61 1.44
C LEU A 71 2.32 -11.19 0.93
N HIS A 72 1.40 -10.32 0.47
CA HIS A 72 0.03 -10.69 0.11
C HIS A 72 -0.41 -10.03 -1.20
N ILE A 73 0.14 -10.52 -2.32
CA ILE A 73 -0.14 -10.00 -3.67
C ILE A 73 -1.65 -10.06 -4.00
N GLY A 74 -2.35 -11.08 -3.51
CA GLY A 74 -3.80 -11.22 -3.72
C GLY A 74 -4.63 -10.11 -3.08
N LEU A 75 -4.15 -9.52 -1.98
CA LEU A 75 -4.79 -8.37 -1.34
C LEU A 75 -4.63 -7.09 -2.17
N ARG A 76 -3.45 -6.90 -2.79
CA ARG A 76 -3.14 -5.73 -3.62
C ARG A 76 -4.20 -5.50 -4.69
N ASP A 77 -4.55 -6.53 -5.45
CA ASP A 77 -5.52 -6.44 -6.55
C ASP A 77 -6.92 -5.97 -6.10
N ARG A 78 -7.26 -6.22 -4.83
CA ARG A 78 -8.53 -5.80 -4.21
C ARG A 78 -8.51 -4.37 -3.70
N VAL A 79 -7.33 -3.88 -3.30
CA VAL A 79 -7.14 -2.55 -2.70
C VAL A 79 -6.78 -1.49 -3.75
N VAL A 80 -5.88 -1.82 -4.68
CA VAL A 80 -5.46 -0.95 -5.79
C VAL A 80 -5.92 -1.50 -7.13
N ASN A 81 -6.01 -0.65 -8.14
CA ASN A 81 -6.30 -1.06 -9.52
C ASN A 81 -5.01 -1.39 -10.29
N GLU A 82 -5.15 -1.78 -11.56
CA GLU A 82 -4.04 -2.10 -12.45
C GLU A 82 -3.09 -0.91 -12.68
N GLN A 83 -3.57 0.32 -12.48
CA GLN A 83 -2.78 1.55 -12.57
C GLN A 83 -2.06 1.90 -11.26
N GLY A 84 -2.23 1.09 -10.19
CA GLY A 84 -1.65 1.35 -8.87
C GLY A 84 -2.41 2.37 -8.03
N HIS A 85 -3.58 2.84 -8.48
CA HIS A 85 -4.41 3.78 -7.72
C HIS A 85 -5.31 3.07 -6.72
N LEU A 86 -5.49 3.67 -5.55
CA LEU A 86 -6.42 3.19 -4.52
C LEU A 86 -7.86 3.14 -5.06
N ARG A 87 -8.51 2.00 -4.92
CA ARG A 87 -9.89 1.82 -5.37
C ARG A 87 -10.86 2.58 -4.47
N THR A 88 -11.92 3.14 -5.05
CA THR A 88 -12.92 3.93 -4.32
C THR A 88 -13.74 3.10 -3.33
N HIS A 89 -13.82 1.79 -3.57
CA HIS A 89 -14.48 0.81 -2.71
C HIS A 89 -13.61 0.31 -1.55
N VAL A 90 -12.41 0.86 -1.34
CA VAL A 90 -11.59 0.63 -0.15
C VAL A 90 -11.28 1.97 0.52
N ASN A 91 -11.35 1.98 1.84
CA ASN A 91 -10.92 3.08 2.68
C ASN A 91 -9.74 2.61 3.50
N ILE A 92 -8.70 3.42 3.53
CA ILE A 92 -7.54 3.20 4.37
C ILE A 92 -7.52 4.28 5.44
N PHE A 93 -7.28 3.85 6.66
CA PHE A 93 -7.12 4.69 7.83
C PHE A 93 -5.72 4.47 8.38
N VAL A 94 -5.07 5.55 8.80
CA VAL A 94 -3.74 5.54 9.41
C VAL A 94 -3.90 6.18 10.77
N ASP A 95 -3.62 5.44 11.84
CA ASP A 95 -3.85 5.86 13.22
C ASP A 95 -5.31 6.30 13.45
N GLY A 96 -6.26 5.63 12.79
CA GLY A 96 -7.68 5.99 12.80
C GLY A 96 -8.08 7.16 11.89
N GLU A 97 -7.14 7.81 11.21
CA GLU A 97 -7.43 8.92 10.28
C GLU A 97 -7.51 8.48 8.82
N ASN A 98 -8.56 8.88 8.11
CA ASN A 98 -8.77 8.50 6.71
C ASN A 98 -7.79 9.22 5.76
N ILE A 99 -6.96 8.45 5.04
CA ILE A 99 -5.93 9.01 4.15
C ILE A 99 -6.48 9.72 2.92
N ARG A 100 -7.76 9.52 2.57
CA ARG A 100 -8.42 10.19 1.43
C ARG A 100 -8.60 11.69 1.65
N ARG A 101 -8.56 12.15 2.90
CA ARG A 101 -8.56 13.57 3.25
C ARG A 101 -7.16 14.14 3.46
N LYS A 102 -6.13 13.29 3.45
CA LYS A 102 -4.71 13.63 3.57
C LYS A 102 -4.04 13.53 2.20
N GLU A 103 -2.89 12.86 2.13
CA GLU A 103 -2.02 12.74 0.95
C GLU A 103 -2.11 11.33 0.34
N LEU A 104 -3.15 10.55 0.69
CA LEU A 104 -3.33 9.17 0.26
C LEU A 104 -2.08 8.32 0.57
N LEU A 105 -1.42 7.80 -0.46
CA LEU A 105 -0.22 6.97 -0.37
C LEU A 105 1.01 7.77 0.06
N ASP A 106 1.04 9.09 -0.15
CA ASP A 106 2.18 9.93 0.23
C ASP A 106 2.14 10.33 1.71
N THR A 107 1.06 9.99 2.43
CA THR A 107 0.90 10.27 3.85
C THR A 107 2.10 9.73 4.62
N ARG A 108 2.85 10.61 5.29
CA ARG A 108 4.01 10.21 6.08
C ARG A 108 3.62 9.37 7.29
N LEU A 109 4.41 8.33 7.53
CA LEU A 109 4.32 7.49 8.72
C LEU A 109 5.43 7.85 9.70
N SER A 110 5.22 7.54 10.98
CA SER A 110 6.21 7.84 12.01
C SER A 110 6.14 6.81 13.12
N GLY A 111 7.19 6.00 13.25
CA GLY A 111 7.30 5.01 14.32
C GLY A 111 6.17 3.98 14.28
N LYS A 112 5.55 3.73 15.44
CA LYS A 112 4.44 2.79 15.55
C LYS A 112 3.20 3.35 14.88
N THR A 113 2.80 2.74 13.77
CA THR A 113 1.65 3.19 12.97
C THR A 113 0.67 2.03 12.78
N GLU A 114 -0.61 2.28 13.01
CA GLU A 114 -1.68 1.36 12.65
C GLU A 114 -2.31 1.76 11.31
N ILE A 115 -2.44 0.82 10.38
CA ILE A 115 -3.04 1.01 9.05
C ILE A 115 -4.24 0.09 8.92
N THR A 116 -5.43 0.65 8.89
CA THR A 116 -6.68 -0.11 8.81
C THR A 116 -7.27 -0.03 7.40
N ILE A 117 -7.48 -1.19 6.78
CA ILE A 117 -8.02 -1.35 5.43
C ILE A 117 -9.46 -1.85 5.54
N LEU A 118 -10.41 -0.95 5.26
CA LEU A 118 -11.84 -1.22 5.30
C LEU A 118 -12.43 -1.22 3.90
N PRO A 119 -13.15 -2.26 3.47
CA PRO A 119 -13.95 -2.15 2.26
C PRO A 119 -15.09 -1.14 2.48
N SER A 120 -15.36 -0.27 1.51
CA SER A 120 -16.46 0.73 1.54
C SER A 120 -17.85 0.09 1.64
N VAL A 121 -17.94 -1.24 1.50
CA VAL A 121 -19.17 -2.03 1.71
C VAL A 121 -19.31 -2.56 3.15
N SER A 122 -18.46 -2.17 4.10
CA SER A 122 -18.58 -2.53 5.54
C SER A 122 -19.73 -1.83 6.28
N GLY A 123 -20.86 -1.60 5.60
CA GLY A 123 -22.10 -1.07 6.17
C GLY A 123 -23.00 -2.14 6.80
N GLY A 124 -22.51 -3.32 7.16
CA GLY A 124 -23.39 -4.36 7.70
C GLY A 124 -22.68 -5.43 8.52
N ASN A 125 -23.19 -5.60 9.74
CA ASN A 125 -23.01 -6.73 10.66
C ASN A 125 -21.76 -6.68 11.55
N HIS A 126 -21.80 -5.80 12.55
CA HIS A 126 -21.24 -6.14 13.85
C HIS A 126 -22.26 -7.05 14.56
N SER A 127 -21.85 -8.29 14.84
CA SER A 127 -22.42 -9.12 15.91
C SER A 127 -21.51 -9.04 17.13
#